data_AF-A0A6G9QMD6-F1
#
_entry.id   AF-A0A6G9QMD6-F1
#
_cell.length_a   1.000
_cell.length_b   1.000
_cell.length_c   1.000
_cell.angle_alpha   90.00
_cell.angle_beta   90.00
_cell.angle_gamma   90.00
#
_symmetry.space_group_name_H-M   'P 1'
#
loop_
_entity.id
_entity.type
_entity.pdbx_description
1 polymer ?
#
loop_
_entity_poly.entity_id
_entity_poly.type
_entity_poly.pdbx_seq_one_letter_code
_entity_poly.pdbx_strand_id
1 'polypeptide(L)'
;MHGFPYQDTEYCGMYVLVTTNNNHELAETVSEELAQWIWDNREQSLKLPPSVKETVAEVFEKLDKRGYYESLTLEQRANHKPMIIADIGDNPGGGCTGDTTHLLRELMLQKECKIAFFNIRDEETVNQAIASGVGTTIDVKLGAKFDKERGGDPIVCKAYVKSISDGIETIRGPMAHGITFNLGPSVRLVIGKIDVIVQKGLAQALDDVTGRAHGVIIEEYDIVCVKSSAHFRAFYKEVSDDLFMADSPGLTTADVCVFEHKNLLHPVFPMHDNASYPISS
;
A
#
# COMPACT_ATOMS: atom_id res chain seq x y z
N MET A 1 3.42 -16.80 16.05
CA MET A 1 3.48 -16.33 14.65
C MET A 1 2.09 -15.89 14.22
N HIS A 2 1.96 -14.68 13.68
CA HIS A 2 0.65 -14.06 13.36
C HIS A 2 -0.02 -14.60 12.09
N GLY A 3 0.58 -15.58 11.42
CA GLY A 3 0.08 -16.14 10.16
C GLY A 3 0.31 -15.22 8.97
N PHE A 4 -0.16 -15.65 7.80
CA PHE A 4 -0.22 -14.86 6.57
C PHE A 4 -1.50 -15.25 5.83
N PRO A 5 -2.58 -14.48 5.92
CA PRO A 5 -3.91 -14.95 5.51
C PRO A 5 -4.04 -15.14 3.98
N TYR A 6 -3.12 -14.57 3.20
CA TYR A 6 -3.08 -14.68 1.74
C TYR A 6 -2.45 -15.98 1.22
N GLN A 7 -1.88 -16.81 2.10
CA GLN A 7 -1.27 -18.09 1.69
C GLN A 7 -2.33 -19.18 1.56
N ASP A 8 -2.34 -19.87 0.43
CA ASP A 8 -3.14 -21.09 0.26
C ASP A 8 -2.29 -22.33 0.58
N THR A 9 -2.13 -22.61 1.88
CA THR A 9 -1.34 -23.74 2.38
C THR A 9 -2.03 -24.43 3.56
N GLU A 10 -1.58 -25.64 3.88
CA GLU A 10 -1.99 -26.39 5.08
C GLU A 10 -1.61 -25.68 6.39
N TYR A 11 -0.74 -24.66 6.31
CA TYR A 11 -0.25 -23.88 7.46
C TYR A 11 -0.91 -22.50 7.57
N CYS A 12 -2.05 -22.26 6.92
CA CYS A 12 -2.74 -20.98 7.04
C CYS A 12 -3.45 -20.87 8.40
N GLY A 13 -2.92 -20.02 9.26
CA GLY A 13 -3.47 -19.77 10.59
C GLY A 13 -2.49 -19.05 11.51
N MET A 14 -2.90 -18.84 12.76
CA MET A 14 -2.04 -18.34 13.83
C MET A 14 -1.46 -19.52 14.62
N TYR A 15 -0.18 -19.45 14.95
CA TYR A 15 0.52 -20.50 15.69
C TYR A 15 1.20 -19.91 16.92
N VAL A 16 1.01 -20.53 18.08
CA VAL A 16 1.70 -20.18 19.31
C VAL A 16 2.89 -21.10 19.50
N LEU A 17 4.07 -20.51 19.73
CA LEU A 17 5.30 -21.23 20.03
C LEU A 17 5.83 -20.71 21.37
N VAL A 18 5.99 -21.61 22.34
CA VAL A 18 6.53 -21.31 23.66
C VAL A 18 7.82 -22.11 23.87
N THR A 19 8.83 -21.48 24.46
CA THR A 19 10.09 -22.13 24.82
C THR A 19 10.37 -21.89 26.30
N THR A 20 10.75 -22.95 27.01
CA THR A 20 11.03 -22.93 28.45
C THR A 20 12.36 -23.61 28.75
N ASN A 21 12.90 -23.39 29.95
CA ASN A 21 14.11 -24.09 30.42
C ASN A 21 13.74 -25.48 30.95
N ASN A 22 13.67 -26.47 30.06
CA ASN A 22 13.36 -27.87 30.39
C ASN A 22 12.06 -28.07 31.19
N ASN A 23 11.06 -27.21 31.01
CA ASN A 23 9.76 -27.32 31.68
C ASN A 23 8.65 -27.47 30.62
N HIS A 24 8.39 -28.70 30.21
CA HIS A 24 7.40 -29.01 29.17
C HIS A 24 5.98 -28.62 29.59
N GLU A 25 5.58 -28.91 30.82
CA GLU A 25 4.25 -28.60 31.35
C GLU A 25 3.97 -27.09 31.31
N LEU A 26 4.95 -26.26 31.69
CA LEU A 26 4.81 -24.81 31.57
C LEU A 26 4.69 -24.35 30.12
N ALA A 27 5.44 -24.97 29.19
CA ALA A 27 5.39 -24.60 27.78
C ALA A 27 4.00 -24.88 27.19
N GLU A 28 3.45 -26.05 27.50
CA GLU A 28 2.12 -26.50 27.10
C GLU A 28 1.04 -25.56 27.65
N THR A 29 0.98 -25.37 28.96
CA THR A 29 -0.01 -24.50 29.63
C THR A 29 -0.01 -23.08 29.03
N VAL A 30 1.17 -22.45 28.91
CA VAL A 30 1.25 -21.08 28.37
C VAL A 30 0.86 -21.05 26.89
N SER A 31 1.19 -22.10 26.12
CA SER A 31 0.82 -22.15 24.71
C SER A 31 -0.69 -22.26 24.52
N GLU A 32 -1.37 -23.06 25.33
CA GLU A 32 -2.82 -23.23 25.33
C GLU A 32 -3.53 -21.95 25.79
N GLU A 33 -3.07 -21.35 26.89
CA GLU A 33 -3.61 -20.08 27.41
C GLU A 33 -3.53 -18.96 26.37
N LEU A 34 -2.38 -18.80 25.71
CA LEU A 34 -2.20 -17.78 24.67
C LEU A 34 -3.03 -18.07 23.43
N ALA A 35 -3.11 -19.33 23.00
CA ALA A 35 -3.89 -19.70 21.83
C ALA A 35 -5.40 -19.53 22.09
N GLN A 36 -5.88 -19.88 23.29
CA GLN A 36 -7.25 -19.61 23.71
C GLN A 36 -7.53 -18.12 23.77
N TRP A 37 -6.61 -17.32 24.32
CA TRP A 37 -6.76 -15.86 24.34
C TRP A 37 -6.85 -15.27 22.93
N ILE A 38 -5.99 -15.71 22.00
CA ILE A 38 -6.06 -15.28 20.59
C ILE A 38 -7.43 -15.63 20.01
N TRP A 39 -7.90 -16.87 20.24
CA TRP A 39 -9.21 -17.31 19.75
C TRP A 39 -10.34 -16.47 20.32
N ASP A 40 -10.37 -16.23 21.63
CA ASP A 40 -11.42 -15.45 22.30
C ASP A 40 -11.44 -13.98 21.84
N ASN A 41 -10.32 -13.45 21.35
CA ASN A 41 -10.18 -12.07 20.89
C ASN A 41 -10.18 -11.92 19.35
N ARG A 42 -10.39 -13.00 18.60
CA ARG A 42 -10.24 -13.03 17.13
C ARG A 42 -11.07 -11.98 16.39
N GLU A 43 -12.28 -11.66 16.86
CA GLU A 43 -13.19 -10.68 16.24
C GLU A 43 -12.61 -9.26 16.21
N GLN A 44 -11.67 -8.93 17.12
CA GLN A 44 -11.01 -7.62 17.12
C GLN A 44 -10.21 -7.38 15.83
N SER A 45 -9.81 -8.45 15.14
CA SER A 45 -9.06 -8.40 13.89
C SER A 45 -9.94 -8.16 12.65
N LEU A 46 -11.27 -8.13 12.79
CA LEU A 46 -12.22 -7.96 11.67
C LEU A 46 -12.63 -6.50 11.40
N LYS A 47 -11.96 -5.54 12.03
CA LYS A 47 -12.20 -4.12 11.72
C LYS A 47 -11.58 -3.77 10.36
N LEU A 48 -12.33 -4.08 9.30
CA LEU A 48 -11.93 -3.83 7.93
C LEU A 48 -11.74 -2.32 7.72
N PRO A 49 -10.64 -1.89 7.08
CA PRO A 49 -10.46 -0.51 6.65
C PRO A 49 -11.53 -0.10 5.63
N PRO A 50 -11.81 1.20 5.48
CA PRO A 50 -12.78 1.68 4.50
C PRO A 50 -12.33 1.37 3.07
N SER A 51 -13.30 1.26 2.17
CA SER A 51 -13.03 1.11 0.73
C SER A 51 -12.34 2.35 0.16
N VAL A 52 -11.66 2.20 -0.98
CA VAL A 52 -11.08 3.32 -1.75
C VAL A 52 -12.02 4.51 -1.88
N LYS A 53 -13.30 4.26 -2.23
CA LYS A 53 -14.28 5.32 -2.45
C LYS A 53 -14.62 6.08 -1.17
N GLU A 54 -14.82 5.36 -0.07
CA GLU A 54 -15.12 5.96 1.24
C GLU A 54 -13.93 6.78 1.74
N THR A 55 -12.71 6.24 1.63
CA THR A 55 -11.48 6.94 2.01
C THR A 55 -11.29 8.22 1.21
N VAL A 56 -11.44 8.16 -0.12
CA VAL A 56 -11.28 9.34 -0.98
C VAL A 56 -12.34 10.39 -0.66
N ALA A 57 -13.60 9.98 -0.43
CA ALA A 57 -14.66 10.91 -0.03
C ALA A 57 -14.33 11.63 1.29
N GLU A 58 -13.86 10.90 2.31
CA GLU A 58 -13.45 11.48 3.61
C GLU A 58 -12.28 12.47 3.44
N VAL A 59 -11.26 12.09 2.67
CA VAL A 59 -10.09 12.93 2.41
C VAL A 59 -10.51 14.24 1.74
N PHE A 60 -11.35 14.19 0.70
CA PHE A 60 -11.81 15.39 0.01
C PHE A 60 -12.72 16.26 0.87
N GLU A 61 -13.56 15.68 1.74
CA GLU A 61 -14.33 16.44 2.72
C GLU A 61 -13.41 17.20 3.70
N LYS A 62 -12.33 16.56 4.17
CA LYS A 62 -11.33 17.22 5.01
C LYS A 62 -10.56 18.29 4.25
N LEU A 63 -10.17 18.05 3.00
CA LEU A 63 -9.48 19.04 2.17
C LEU A 63 -10.36 20.27 1.91
N ASP A 64 -11.65 20.08 1.64
CA ASP A 64 -12.59 21.19 1.46
C ASP A 64 -12.66 22.11 2.69
N LYS A 65 -12.51 21.55 3.90
CA LYS A 65 -12.48 22.32 5.16
C LYS A 65 -11.12 22.97 5.41
N ARG A 66 -10.03 22.27 5.08
CA ARG A 66 -8.65 22.69 5.34
C ARG A 66 -8.13 23.72 4.33
N GLY A 67 -8.71 23.71 3.13
CA GLY A 67 -8.19 24.43 1.98
C GLY A 67 -7.13 23.61 1.24
N TYR A 68 -6.91 24.01 -0.01
CA TYR A 68 -5.94 23.39 -0.92
C TYR A 68 -4.62 24.17 -0.86
N TYR A 69 -3.52 23.48 -1.12
CA TYR A 69 -2.20 24.05 -1.16
C TYR A 69 -2.03 24.98 -2.37
N GLU A 70 -1.76 26.26 -2.11
CA GLU A 70 -1.68 27.29 -3.15
C GLU A 70 -0.31 28.01 -3.27
N SER A 71 0.69 27.80 -2.40
CA SER A 71 1.82 28.77 -2.37
C SER A 71 3.23 28.34 -1.97
N LEU A 72 4.16 29.03 -2.65
CA LEU A 72 5.58 28.82 -2.93
C LEU A 72 6.56 29.47 -1.94
N THR A 73 6.11 29.98 -0.78
CA THR A 73 7.04 30.49 0.25
C THR A 73 7.66 29.33 1.04
N LEU A 74 8.90 29.48 1.48
CA LEU A 74 9.60 28.45 2.28
C LEU A 74 8.89 28.18 3.61
N GLU A 75 8.30 29.20 4.23
CA GLU A 75 7.61 29.09 5.51
C GLU A 75 6.28 28.33 5.38
N GLN A 76 5.50 28.60 4.34
CA GLN A 76 4.25 27.86 4.10
C GLN A 76 4.53 26.39 3.81
N ARG A 77 5.61 26.10 3.06
CA ARG A 77 6.05 24.73 2.81
C ARG A 77 6.49 24.00 4.08
N ALA A 78 7.23 24.66 4.96
CA ALA A 78 7.70 24.05 6.20
C ALA A 78 6.55 23.66 7.15
N ASN A 79 5.41 24.33 7.04
CA ASN A 79 4.24 24.08 7.87
C ASN A 79 3.15 23.26 7.18
N HIS A 80 3.30 22.96 5.88
CA HIS A 80 2.30 22.19 5.15
C HIS A 80 2.47 20.70 5.40
N LYS A 81 1.37 20.04 5.75
CA LYS A 81 1.29 18.59 6.00
C LYS A 81 0.36 17.92 5.01
N PRO A 82 0.84 17.14 4.03
CA PRO A 82 -0.03 16.45 3.07
C PRO A 82 -0.95 15.44 3.79
N MET A 83 -2.13 15.15 3.24
CA MET A 83 -2.90 13.98 3.65
C MET A 83 -2.31 12.72 2.99
N ILE A 84 -2.13 11.66 3.76
CA ILE A 84 -1.50 10.43 3.27
C ILE A 84 -2.56 9.35 3.08
N ILE A 85 -2.66 8.78 1.88
CA ILE A 85 -3.53 7.62 1.62
C ILE A 85 -2.67 6.42 1.29
N ALA A 86 -2.73 5.38 2.12
CA ALA A 86 -2.12 4.11 1.82
C ALA A 86 -3.13 3.16 1.18
N ASP A 87 -2.87 2.74 -0.06
CA ASP A 87 -3.59 1.64 -0.70
C ASP A 87 -3.07 0.32 -0.11
N ILE A 88 -3.88 -0.25 0.78
CA ILE A 88 -3.52 -1.45 1.52
C ILE A 88 -3.80 -2.72 0.73
N GLY A 89 -4.73 -2.66 -0.21
CA GLY A 89 -5.14 -3.77 -1.06
C GLY A 89 -4.08 -4.15 -2.09
N ASP A 90 -3.13 -3.25 -2.32
CA ASP A 90 -1.97 -3.47 -3.17
C ASP A 90 -0.68 -3.01 -2.49
N ASN A 91 -0.31 -3.67 -1.40
CA ASN A 91 0.98 -3.48 -0.72
C ASN A 91 2.01 -4.56 -1.15
N PRO A 92 3.03 -4.25 -1.96
CA PRO A 92 4.01 -5.24 -2.41
C PRO A 92 4.77 -5.98 -1.30
N GLY A 93 4.87 -5.38 -0.12
CA GLY A 93 5.43 -6.02 1.07
C GLY A 93 4.61 -7.20 1.57
N GLY A 94 3.33 -7.24 1.23
CA GLY A 94 2.41 -8.35 1.45
C GLY A 94 2.26 -9.27 0.23
N GLY A 95 3.11 -9.15 -0.78
CA GLY A 95 3.14 -10.10 -1.90
C GLY A 95 2.17 -9.84 -3.06
N CYS A 96 1.61 -8.63 -3.18
CA CYS A 96 0.80 -8.24 -4.33
C CYS A 96 1.66 -7.76 -5.53
N THR A 97 0.99 -7.29 -6.58
CA THR A 97 1.60 -6.94 -7.87
C THR A 97 2.10 -5.50 -7.95
N GLY A 98 1.60 -4.58 -7.11
CA GLY A 98 2.02 -3.18 -7.06
C GLY A 98 1.49 -2.31 -8.20
N ASP A 99 0.61 -2.84 -9.05
CA ASP A 99 0.13 -2.19 -10.27
C ASP A 99 -1.37 -1.88 -10.26
N THR A 100 -2.08 -2.09 -9.15
CA THR A 100 -3.53 -1.83 -9.11
C THR A 100 -3.82 -0.34 -9.33
N THR A 101 -4.96 -0.04 -9.99
CA THR A 101 -5.29 1.33 -10.42
C THR A 101 -6.48 1.94 -9.69
N HIS A 102 -7.14 1.20 -8.79
CA HIS A 102 -8.40 1.62 -8.14
C HIS A 102 -8.30 2.98 -7.46
N LEU A 103 -7.29 3.17 -6.60
CA LEU A 103 -7.11 4.44 -5.88
C LEU A 103 -6.79 5.59 -6.84
N LEU A 104 -5.87 5.39 -7.79
CA LEU A 104 -5.51 6.44 -8.75
C LEU A 104 -6.73 6.83 -9.61
N ARG A 105 -7.51 5.85 -10.06
CA ARG A 105 -8.73 6.06 -10.84
C ARG A 105 -9.77 6.86 -10.05
N GLU A 106 -10.01 6.52 -8.79
CA GLU A 106 -10.96 7.25 -7.95
C GLU A 106 -10.52 8.71 -7.75
N LEU A 107 -9.22 8.95 -7.51
CA LEU A 107 -8.66 10.30 -7.37
C LEU A 107 -8.79 11.13 -8.66
N MET A 108 -8.65 10.51 -9.83
CA MET A 108 -8.85 11.18 -11.13
C MET A 108 -10.29 11.63 -11.38
N LEU A 109 -11.27 11.09 -10.65
CA LEU A 109 -12.68 11.50 -10.74
C LEU A 109 -13.01 12.69 -9.83
N GLN A 110 -12.11 13.05 -8.91
CA GLN A 110 -12.34 14.10 -7.94
C GLN A 110 -11.98 15.49 -8.49
N LYS A 111 -12.27 16.50 -7.65
CA LYS A 111 -11.87 17.89 -7.90
C LYS A 111 -10.36 17.98 -8.04
N GLU A 112 -9.90 18.88 -8.92
CA GLU A 112 -8.46 19.06 -9.13
C GLU A 112 -7.74 19.56 -7.86
N CYS A 113 -6.80 18.77 -7.37
CA CYS A 113 -5.82 19.14 -6.34
C CYS A 113 -4.45 18.57 -6.71
N LYS A 114 -3.40 18.97 -5.99
CA LYS A 114 -2.03 18.54 -6.28
C LYS A 114 -1.76 17.21 -5.56
N ILE A 115 -1.64 16.13 -6.33
CA ILE A 115 -1.51 14.77 -5.81
C ILE A 115 -0.18 14.17 -6.23
N ALA A 116 0.52 13.49 -5.31
CA ALA A 116 1.63 12.62 -5.62
C ALA A 116 1.21 11.17 -5.39
N PHE A 117 1.30 10.32 -6.41
CA PHE A 117 0.97 8.90 -6.32
C PHE A 117 2.23 8.08 -6.54
N PHE A 118 2.68 7.36 -5.52
CA PHE A 118 3.93 6.60 -5.56
C PHE A 118 3.72 5.13 -5.89
N ASN A 119 4.67 4.59 -6.64
CA ASN A 119 4.95 3.16 -6.76
C ASN A 119 3.94 2.34 -7.55
N ILE A 120 3.49 2.82 -8.71
CA ILE A 120 2.82 1.94 -9.68
C ILE A 120 3.86 1.13 -10.44
N ARG A 121 3.79 -0.19 -10.34
CA ARG A 121 4.66 -1.09 -11.11
C ARG A 121 4.16 -1.25 -12.53
N ASP A 122 4.90 -0.75 -13.51
CA ASP A 122 4.55 -0.89 -14.92
C ASP A 122 5.78 -0.72 -15.82
N GLU A 123 6.44 -1.82 -16.16
CA GLU A 123 7.64 -1.80 -16.97
C GLU A 123 7.41 -1.31 -18.40
N GLU A 124 6.27 -1.63 -19.01
CA GLU A 124 5.94 -1.19 -20.37
C GLU A 124 5.84 0.33 -20.44
N THR A 125 5.12 0.93 -19.49
CA THR A 125 4.96 2.39 -19.42
C THR A 125 6.30 3.07 -19.12
N VAL A 126 7.15 2.51 -18.25
CA VAL A 126 8.51 3.03 -18.02
C VAL A 126 9.33 3.00 -19.31
N ASN A 127 9.37 1.86 -20.02
CA ASN A 127 10.12 1.73 -21.27
C ASN A 127 9.64 2.73 -22.33
N GLN A 128 8.32 2.91 -22.44
CA GLN A 128 7.71 3.89 -23.34
C GLN A 128 8.15 5.31 -23.01
N ALA A 129 8.10 5.71 -21.74
CA ALA A 129 8.49 7.05 -21.29
C ALA A 129 10.00 7.32 -21.46
N ILE A 130 10.85 6.30 -21.23
CA ILE A 130 12.29 6.40 -21.49
C ILE A 130 12.56 6.58 -22.97
N ALA A 131 11.90 5.80 -23.83
CA ALA A 131 12.06 5.89 -25.27
C ALA A 131 11.59 7.22 -25.85
N SER A 132 10.52 7.81 -25.31
CA SER A 132 10.02 9.12 -25.72
C SER A 132 10.87 10.28 -25.19
N GLY A 133 11.42 10.13 -23.99
CA GLY A 133 12.29 11.10 -23.35
C GLY A 133 11.54 12.15 -22.51
N VAL A 134 12.26 12.75 -21.56
CA VAL A 134 11.74 13.82 -20.70
C VAL A 134 11.29 15.01 -21.55
N GLY A 135 10.16 15.61 -21.20
CA GLY A 135 9.58 16.74 -21.93
C GLY A 135 8.52 16.36 -22.96
N THR A 136 8.27 15.06 -23.17
CA THR A 136 7.27 14.58 -24.11
C THR A 136 5.95 14.23 -23.43
N THR A 137 4.85 14.25 -24.19
CA THR A 137 3.56 13.71 -23.77
C THR A 137 3.28 12.45 -24.56
N ILE A 138 2.97 11.37 -23.87
CA ILE A 138 2.72 10.04 -24.43
C ILE A 138 1.30 9.55 -24.08
N ASP A 139 0.69 8.77 -24.97
CA ASP A 139 -0.53 8.02 -24.67
C ASP A 139 -0.15 6.72 -23.95
N VAL A 140 -0.63 6.52 -22.72
CA VAL A 140 -0.27 5.38 -21.86
C VAL A 140 -1.46 4.48 -21.59
N LYS A 141 -1.16 3.23 -21.26
CA LYS A 141 -2.07 2.28 -20.60
C LYS A 141 -1.41 1.86 -19.29
N LEU A 142 -1.68 2.61 -18.23
CA LEU A 142 -0.95 2.53 -16.97
C LEU A 142 -1.59 1.54 -15.99
N GLY A 143 -0.79 0.61 -15.46
CA GLY A 143 -1.17 -0.32 -14.40
C GLY A 143 -2.22 -1.37 -14.81
N ALA A 144 -2.64 -2.18 -13.84
CA ALA A 144 -3.63 -3.25 -13.94
C ALA A 144 -3.35 -4.26 -15.07
N LYS A 145 -2.11 -4.74 -15.12
CA LYS A 145 -1.58 -5.67 -16.13
C LYS A 145 -1.37 -7.08 -15.59
N PHE A 146 -1.21 -7.26 -14.28
CA PHE A 146 -0.86 -8.56 -13.70
C PHE A 146 -2.05 -9.37 -13.20
N ASP A 147 -2.99 -8.77 -12.45
CA ASP A 147 -4.22 -9.43 -11.98
C ASP A 147 -5.45 -8.77 -12.62
N LYS A 148 -6.07 -9.48 -13.58
CA LYS A 148 -7.25 -8.97 -14.31
C LYS A 148 -8.53 -8.98 -13.47
N GLU A 149 -8.61 -9.83 -12.46
CA GLU A 149 -9.81 -9.97 -11.63
C GLU A 149 -9.85 -8.86 -10.59
N ARG A 150 -8.70 -8.55 -10.00
CA ARG A 150 -8.59 -7.67 -8.82
C ARG A 150 -7.88 -6.35 -9.10
N GLY A 151 -7.05 -6.27 -10.14
CA GLY A 151 -6.18 -5.12 -10.38
C GLY A 151 -6.89 -3.84 -10.83
N GLY A 152 -8.15 -3.97 -11.26
CA GLY A 152 -8.90 -2.92 -11.93
C GLY A 152 -8.62 -2.92 -13.44
N ASP A 153 -8.88 -1.79 -14.09
CA ASP A 153 -8.57 -1.60 -15.51
C ASP A 153 -7.34 -0.69 -15.68
N PRO A 154 -6.56 -0.87 -16.76
CA PRO A 154 -5.50 0.08 -17.11
C PRO A 154 -6.05 1.50 -17.26
N ILE A 155 -5.32 2.49 -16.77
CA ILE A 155 -5.65 3.90 -16.97
C ILE A 155 -5.16 4.31 -18.36
N VAL A 156 -6.10 4.61 -19.25
CA VAL A 156 -5.82 5.05 -20.62
C VAL A 156 -5.90 6.58 -20.67
N CYS A 157 -4.75 7.25 -20.79
CA CYS A 157 -4.69 8.71 -20.79
C CYS A 157 -3.42 9.24 -21.46
N LYS A 158 -3.35 10.57 -21.60
CA LYS A 158 -2.11 11.28 -21.93
C LYS A 158 -1.34 11.60 -20.67
N ALA A 159 -0.04 11.32 -20.69
CA ALA A 159 0.87 11.57 -19.58
C ALA A 159 2.12 12.32 -20.07
N TYR A 160 2.49 13.39 -19.36
CA TYR A 160 3.72 14.13 -19.62
C TYR A 160 4.90 13.52 -18.84
N VAL A 161 5.99 13.20 -19.52
CA VAL A 161 7.20 12.62 -18.91
C VAL A 161 8.02 13.72 -18.27
N LYS A 162 7.95 13.83 -16.94
CA LYS A 162 8.58 14.91 -16.17
C LYS A 162 10.03 14.62 -15.80
N SER A 163 10.34 13.39 -15.43
CA SER A 163 11.70 12.97 -15.10
C SER A 163 11.84 11.45 -15.20
N ILE A 164 13.08 10.98 -15.32
CA ILE A 164 13.48 9.58 -15.34
C ILE A 164 14.56 9.42 -14.26
N SER A 165 14.51 8.32 -13.52
CA SER A 165 15.50 7.91 -12.51
C SER A 165 16.04 6.52 -12.84
N ASP A 166 17.23 6.18 -12.33
CA ASP A 166 17.81 4.84 -12.46
C ASP A 166 17.19 3.83 -11.48
N GLY A 167 16.43 4.32 -10.49
CA GLY A 167 15.76 3.54 -9.44
C GLY A 167 16.69 2.97 -8.37
N ILE A 168 17.87 3.57 -8.19
CA ILE A 168 18.77 3.28 -7.07
C ILE A 168 18.43 4.24 -5.94
N GLU A 169 17.81 3.72 -4.89
CA GLU A 169 17.22 4.54 -3.83
C GLU A 169 17.66 4.03 -2.46
N THR A 170 18.07 4.96 -1.58
CA THR A 170 18.47 4.64 -0.21
C THR A 170 17.43 5.14 0.76
N ILE A 171 16.84 4.20 1.52
CA ILE A 171 15.81 4.50 2.50
C ILE A 171 16.36 5.43 3.57
N ARG A 172 15.58 6.46 3.90
CA ARG A 172 15.87 7.43 4.95
C ARG A 172 14.90 7.34 6.13
N GLY A 173 13.74 6.74 5.93
CA GLY A 173 12.77 6.47 6.99
C GLY A 173 13.29 5.47 8.03
N PRO A 174 12.60 5.32 9.17
CA PRO A 174 13.05 4.42 10.23
C PRO A 174 13.04 2.94 9.83
N MET A 175 12.04 2.54 9.04
CA MET A 175 11.91 1.16 8.56
C MET A 175 12.93 0.90 7.46
N ALA A 176 13.85 -0.05 7.67
CA ALA A 176 14.92 -0.38 6.74
C ALA A 176 15.89 0.80 6.44
N HIS A 177 16.10 1.68 7.42
CA HIS A 177 16.97 2.84 7.32
C HIS A 177 18.36 2.50 6.76
N GLY A 178 18.82 3.27 5.77
CA GLY A 178 20.15 3.14 5.17
C GLY A 178 20.29 1.98 4.19
N ILE A 179 19.26 1.14 4.00
CA ILE A 179 19.27 0.11 2.98
C ILE A 179 19.05 0.75 1.60
N THR A 180 19.92 0.42 0.66
CA THR A 180 19.79 0.81 -0.75
C THR A 180 19.11 -0.30 -1.53
N PHE A 181 18.05 0.04 -2.26
CA PHE A 181 17.38 -0.84 -3.21
C PHE A 181 17.72 -0.42 -4.63
N ASN A 182 17.72 -1.39 -5.54
CA ASN A 182 17.75 -1.15 -6.97
C ASN A 182 16.48 -1.74 -7.57
N LEU A 183 15.53 -0.86 -7.89
CA LEU A 183 14.23 -1.21 -8.46
C LEU A 183 14.24 -1.09 -10.00
N GLY A 184 15.40 -0.80 -10.59
CA GLY A 184 15.52 -0.43 -11.98
C GLY A 184 14.80 0.87 -12.32
N PRO A 185 14.85 1.32 -13.59
CA PRO A 185 14.37 2.64 -13.96
C PRO A 185 12.94 2.94 -13.52
N SER A 186 12.72 4.19 -13.14
CA SER A 186 11.42 4.75 -12.80
C SER A 186 11.22 6.09 -13.52
N VAL A 187 9.96 6.50 -13.65
CA VAL A 187 9.57 7.74 -14.32
C VAL A 187 8.51 8.47 -13.51
N ARG A 188 8.58 9.80 -13.53
CA ARG A 188 7.51 10.66 -13.05
C ARG A 188 6.66 11.10 -14.22
N LEU A 189 5.41 10.64 -14.23
CA LEU A 189 4.40 11.04 -15.20
C LEU A 189 3.47 12.08 -14.60
N VAL A 190 3.14 13.11 -15.36
CA VAL A 190 2.13 14.11 -14.98
C VAL A 190 0.85 13.81 -15.74
N ILE A 191 -0.22 13.51 -15.02
CA ILE A 191 -1.57 13.26 -15.54
C ILE A 191 -2.49 14.29 -14.88
N GLY A 192 -2.84 15.36 -15.61
CA GLY A 192 -3.54 16.51 -15.01
C GLY A 192 -2.69 17.17 -13.92
N LYS A 193 -3.20 17.20 -12.69
CA LYS A 193 -2.47 17.67 -11.48
C LYS A 193 -1.90 16.55 -10.61
N ILE A 194 -1.90 15.31 -11.13
CA ILE A 194 -1.37 14.14 -10.43
C ILE A 194 0.02 13.83 -10.96
N ASP A 195 1.01 13.85 -10.07
CA ASP A 195 2.33 13.29 -10.31
C ASP A 195 2.32 11.81 -9.94
N VAL A 196 2.51 10.93 -10.92
CA VAL A 196 2.52 9.48 -10.73
C VAL A 196 3.93 8.95 -10.94
N ILE A 197 4.49 8.31 -9.91
CA ILE A 197 5.76 7.60 -10.00
C ILE A 197 5.50 6.18 -10.45
N VAL A 198 6.04 5.84 -11.61
CA VAL A 198 5.91 4.53 -12.25
C VAL A 198 7.29 3.87 -12.30
N GLN A 199 7.38 2.60 -11.90
CA GLN A 199 8.65 1.90 -11.75
C GLN A 199 8.62 0.51 -12.36
N LYS A 200 9.79 -0.04 -12.71
CA LYS A 200 9.90 -1.43 -13.17
C LYS A 200 9.84 -2.43 -12.01
N GLY A 201 10.57 -2.12 -10.95
CA GLY A 201 10.71 -2.95 -9.77
C GLY A 201 9.45 -2.99 -8.94
N LEU A 202 9.42 -3.97 -8.03
CA LEU A 202 8.32 -4.17 -7.10
C LEU A 202 8.79 -3.74 -5.71
N ALA A 203 8.17 -2.70 -5.14
CA ALA A 203 8.47 -2.24 -3.80
C ALA A 203 7.25 -1.63 -3.10
N GLN A 204 7.13 -1.90 -1.81
CA GLN A 204 6.23 -1.15 -0.94
C GLN A 204 6.82 0.21 -0.62
N ALA A 205 5.97 1.20 -0.38
CA ALA A 205 6.43 2.46 0.18
C ALA A 205 6.79 2.30 1.67
N LEU A 206 8.04 2.61 2.00
CA LEU A 206 8.55 2.68 3.37
C LEU A 206 8.75 4.12 3.82
N ASP A 207 9.08 5.01 2.88
CA ASP A 207 9.21 6.46 3.01
C ASP A 207 8.98 7.13 1.63
N ASP A 208 9.43 8.38 1.48
CA ASP A 208 9.25 9.19 0.27
C ASP A 208 10.40 9.14 -0.75
N VAL A 209 11.37 8.22 -0.62
CA VAL A 209 12.59 8.22 -1.46
C VAL A 209 12.29 8.06 -2.94
N THR A 210 11.28 7.25 -3.27
CA THR A 210 10.76 7.04 -4.63
C THR A 210 10.31 8.34 -5.27
N GLY A 211 9.55 9.17 -4.54
CA GLY A 211 9.21 10.51 -4.98
C GLY A 211 10.42 11.44 -5.05
N ARG A 212 11.30 11.43 -4.03
CA ARG A 212 12.47 12.32 -3.96
C ARG A 212 13.43 12.13 -5.11
N ALA A 213 13.63 10.90 -5.59
CA ALA A 213 14.44 10.62 -6.79
C ALA A 213 13.94 11.38 -8.03
N HIS A 214 12.65 11.73 -8.05
CA HIS A 214 12.00 12.50 -9.11
C HIS A 214 11.78 13.99 -8.76
N GLY A 215 12.43 14.49 -7.71
CA GLY A 215 12.28 15.86 -7.24
C GLY A 215 10.90 16.16 -6.64
N VAL A 216 10.17 15.14 -6.18
CA VAL A 216 8.94 15.32 -5.42
C VAL A 216 9.30 15.70 -3.99
N ILE A 217 8.69 16.77 -3.50
CA ILE A 217 8.77 17.20 -2.11
C ILE A 217 7.35 17.11 -1.58
N ILE A 218 7.08 16.11 -0.76
CA ILE A 218 5.72 15.70 -0.36
C ILE A 218 4.94 16.82 0.34
N GLU A 219 5.63 17.72 1.02
CA GLU A 219 5.06 18.91 1.67
C GLU A 219 4.51 19.93 0.66
N GLU A 220 4.78 19.78 -0.64
CA GLU A 220 4.18 20.61 -1.69
C GLU A 220 2.90 20.01 -2.30
N TYR A 221 2.33 18.96 -1.72
CA TYR A 221 1.16 18.24 -2.25
C TYR A 221 0.02 18.22 -1.25
N ASP A 222 -1.23 18.31 -1.75
CA ASP A 222 -2.44 18.16 -0.93
C ASP A 222 -2.56 16.72 -0.43
N ILE A 223 -2.32 15.77 -1.32
CA ILE A 223 -2.44 14.33 -1.08
C ILE A 223 -1.18 13.62 -1.55
N VAL A 224 -0.69 12.69 -0.74
CA VAL A 224 0.33 11.72 -1.13
C VAL A 224 -0.24 10.32 -0.97
N CYS A 225 -0.25 9.57 -2.07
CA CYS A 225 -0.74 8.20 -2.11
C CYS A 225 0.43 7.23 -2.22
N VAL A 226 0.33 6.13 -1.48
CA VAL A 226 1.38 5.10 -1.43
C VAL A 226 0.80 3.70 -1.46
N LYS A 227 1.57 2.74 -1.99
CA LYS A 227 1.30 1.30 -1.90
C LYS A 227 1.95 0.71 -0.65
N SER A 228 1.18 0.52 0.44
CA SER A 228 1.66 0.02 1.74
C SER A 228 0.49 -0.29 2.69
N SER A 229 0.68 -1.13 3.71
CA SER A 229 -0.38 -1.42 4.71
C SER A 229 -0.02 -1.04 6.15
N ALA A 230 1.24 -1.21 6.55
CA ALA A 230 1.70 -0.97 7.92
C ALA A 230 2.93 -0.05 7.98
N HIS A 231 3.98 -0.40 7.24
CA HIS A 231 5.32 0.16 7.42
C HIS A 231 5.45 1.64 7.05
N PHE A 232 4.65 2.15 6.12
CA PHE A 232 4.68 3.57 5.73
C PHE A 232 4.48 4.51 6.95
N ARG A 233 3.68 4.09 7.94
CA ARG A 233 3.39 4.91 9.13
C ARG A 233 4.64 5.34 9.88
N ALA A 234 5.69 4.54 9.87
CA ALA A 234 6.92 4.85 10.59
C ALA A 234 7.56 6.15 10.09
N PHE A 235 7.48 6.44 8.80
CA PHE A 235 7.96 7.68 8.20
C PHE A 235 6.86 8.74 8.14
N TYR A 236 5.69 8.39 7.61
CA TYR A 236 4.67 9.37 7.25
C TYR A 236 3.99 10.05 8.44
N LYS A 237 4.00 9.45 9.64
CA LYS A 237 3.49 10.09 10.87
C LYS A 237 4.31 11.31 11.32
N GLU A 238 5.56 11.43 10.84
CA GLU A 238 6.44 12.56 11.17
C GLU A 238 6.14 13.79 10.29
N VAL A 239 5.46 13.60 9.16
CA VAL A 239 5.21 14.64 8.14
C VAL A 239 3.73 14.90 7.90
N SER A 240 2.84 14.11 8.52
CA SER A 240 1.39 14.26 8.40
C SER A 240 0.67 13.84 9.69
N ASP A 241 -0.43 14.52 9.98
CA ASP A 241 -1.37 14.17 11.05
C ASP A 241 -2.56 13.35 10.53
N ASP A 242 -2.70 13.21 9.21
CA ASP A 242 -3.85 12.61 8.53
C ASP A 242 -3.37 11.41 7.68
N LEU A 243 -3.37 10.22 8.28
CA LEU A 243 -2.98 8.97 7.64
C LEU A 243 -4.20 8.06 7.45
N PHE A 244 -4.58 7.86 6.19
CA PHE A 244 -5.72 7.04 5.80
C PHE A 244 -5.26 5.71 5.22
N MET A 245 -6.08 4.68 5.43
CA MET A 245 -5.98 3.40 4.73
C MET A 245 -7.16 3.30 3.78
N ALA A 246 -6.88 2.99 2.52
CA ALA A 246 -7.87 2.66 1.51
C ALA A 246 -7.72 1.17 1.18
N ASP A 247 -8.76 0.40 1.42
CA ASP A 247 -8.80 -1.01 1.01
C ASP A 247 -9.28 -1.12 -0.44
N SER A 248 -8.34 -1.40 -1.34
CA SER A 248 -8.65 -1.71 -2.73
C SER A 248 -8.88 -3.22 -2.89
N PRO A 249 -9.64 -3.68 -3.90
CA PRO A 249 -9.90 -5.11 -4.15
C PRO A 249 -8.68 -6.00 -4.48
N GLY A 250 -7.44 -5.54 -4.25
CA GLY A 250 -6.21 -6.21 -4.65
C GLY A 250 -5.83 -7.42 -3.79
N LEU A 251 -4.68 -8.03 -4.11
CA LEU A 251 -4.19 -9.28 -3.50
C LEU A 251 -3.83 -9.18 -2.02
N THR A 252 -3.73 -7.97 -1.46
CA THR A 252 -3.51 -7.75 -0.03
C THR A 252 -4.67 -7.02 0.64
N THR A 253 -5.88 -7.13 0.09
CA THR A 253 -7.08 -6.59 0.75
C THR A 253 -7.21 -7.11 2.19
N ALA A 254 -7.81 -6.32 3.08
CA ALA A 254 -8.08 -6.80 4.44
C ALA A 254 -9.26 -7.78 4.48
N ASP A 255 -10.14 -7.76 3.46
CA ASP A 255 -11.22 -8.73 3.32
C ASP A 255 -10.67 -10.07 2.80
N VAL A 256 -10.14 -10.88 3.71
CA VAL A 256 -9.53 -12.17 3.37
C VAL A 256 -10.54 -13.22 2.91
N CYS A 257 -11.84 -12.99 3.10
CA CYS A 257 -12.91 -13.90 2.70
C CYS A 257 -13.15 -13.89 1.18
N VAL A 258 -12.60 -12.93 0.44
CA VAL A 258 -12.71 -12.87 -1.03
C VAL A 258 -11.79 -13.87 -1.73
N PHE A 259 -10.83 -14.44 -1.01
CA PHE A 259 -9.89 -15.42 -1.55
C PHE A 259 -10.45 -16.83 -1.42
N GLU A 260 -10.28 -17.62 -2.47
CA GLU A 260 -10.55 -19.06 -2.44
C GLU A 260 -9.28 -19.78 -1.98
N HIS A 261 -9.32 -20.42 -0.81
CA HIS A 261 -8.25 -21.30 -0.33
C HIS A 261 -8.63 -22.76 -0.54
N LYS A 262 -7.77 -23.53 -1.23
CA LYS A 262 -8.02 -24.94 -1.59
C LYS A 262 -7.23 -25.92 -0.75
N ASN A 263 -6.19 -25.45 -0.06
CA ASN A 263 -5.21 -26.28 0.64
C ASN A 263 -5.29 -26.15 2.17
N LEU A 264 -6.37 -25.54 2.70
CA LEU A 264 -6.57 -25.45 4.15
C LEU A 264 -6.82 -26.84 4.76
N LEU A 265 -6.15 -27.14 5.86
CA LEU A 265 -6.32 -28.41 6.58
C LEU A 265 -7.60 -28.43 7.43
N HIS A 266 -8.02 -27.27 7.94
CA HIS A 266 -9.16 -27.09 8.83
C HIS A 266 -9.95 -25.84 8.45
N PRO A 267 -11.22 -25.72 8.87
CA PRO A 267 -11.96 -24.46 8.78
C PRO A 267 -11.23 -23.34 9.53
N VAL A 268 -10.97 -22.23 8.84
CA VAL A 268 -10.27 -21.05 9.37
C VAL A 268 -11.24 -19.89 9.52
N PHE A 269 -11.22 -19.22 10.68
CA PHE A 269 -11.93 -17.96 10.91
C PHE A 269 -11.16 -16.79 10.28
N PRO A 270 -11.81 -15.81 9.62
CA PRO A 270 -13.25 -15.64 9.44
C PRO A 270 -13.85 -16.31 8.19
N MET A 271 -13.05 -17.02 7.40
CA MET A 271 -13.50 -17.60 6.11
C MET A 271 -14.57 -18.69 6.28
N HIS A 272 -14.60 -19.36 7.43
CA HIS A 272 -15.51 -20.46 7.71
C HIS A 272 -16.23 -20.26 9.06
N ASP A 273 -17.56 -20.26 9.04
CA ASP A 273 -18.40 -20.11 10.25
C ASP A 273 -18.25 -21.28 11.25
N ASN A 274 -17.86 -22.46 10.77
CA ASN A 274 -17.63 -23.64 11.59
C ASN A 274 -16.18 -23.77 12.10
N ALA A 275 -15.34 -22.73 11.91
CA ALA A 275 -14.02 -22.68 12.52
C ALA A 275 -14.11 -22.76 14.04
N SER A 276 -13.25 -23.58 14.65
CA SER A 276 -13.25 -23.84 16.09
C SER A 276 -11.84 -23.91 16.66
N TYR A 277 -11.72 -23.55 17.93
CA TYR A 277 -10.55 -23.82 18.74
C TYR A 277 -11.01 -24.40 20.10
N PRO A 278 -10.37 -25.49 20.61
CA PRO A 278 -9.38 -26.30 19.91
C PRO A 278 -9.93 -26.91 18.62
N ILE A 279 -9.06 -27.20 17.66
CA ILE A 279 -9.45 -27.78 16.37
C ILE A 279 -10.05 -29.16 16.66
N SER A 280 -11.33 -29.34 16.28
CA SER A 280 -12.01 -30.63 16.44
C SER A 280 -11.36 -31.68 15.54
N SER A 281 -11.15 -32.89 16.09
CA SER A 281 -10.59 -34.03 15.34
C SER A 281 -11.59 -34.67 14.39
#